data_AF-A0AAD4R5S0-F1
#
_entry.id   AF-A0AAD4R5S0-F1
#
_cell.length_a   1.000
_cell.length_b   1.000
_cell.length_c   1.000
_cell.angle_alpha   90.00
_cell.angle_beta   90.00
_cell.angle_gamma   90.00
#
_symmetry.space_group_name_H-M   'P 1'
#
loop_
_entity.id
_entity.type
_entity.pdbx_description
1 polymer ?
#
loop_
_entity_poly.entity_id
_entity_poly.type
_entity_poly.pdbx_seq_one_letter_code
_entity_poly.pdbx_strand_id
1 'polypeptide(L)'
;MSDELIPFFTYRDLYLKQLNKIDIVVNLPKLRQLGQSVSNWEIRERLKKMLNNIELLEFKVQDSNLEQVSFELVINSAADCRYIIKQLDGVSFRAVGFTEPLIVSATMGKMEFPTRVDWDTYFAENPAMDERNAGERPDTVYIGGLPFEWFKSPIHKAYEETFEQIFSEYGQVLCVDIPQCDPLRKQMDDEISGIRLSSWSFGQDLFFEAYVQFKDYKAFVNAMTALSGKVLVQKTPGSLRETKIKVDFDKTAHLSYRKIKQREVKRAYLDYENAKKPPSIQEVSSSNAEKEETPKSEELAKQLIRAEKRRKNAQKAAQKKYEQLLRKKLKAKLTQRLHSTQRERETGAKALLQYIATLHRERLRKEKLSSMGASELASEYVKERGLPDEESMKEKLLRRQELKLRSRV
;
A
#
# COMPACT_ATOMS: atom_id res chain seq x y z
N MET A 1 -17.85 -23.01 -26.69
CA MET A 1 -17.93 -22.86 -25.22
C MET A 1 -16.99 -21.74 -24.86
N SER A 2 -17.46 -20.51 -25.00
CA SER A 2 -16.68 -19.31 -24.78
C SER A 2 -17.06 -18.81 -23.40
N ASP A 3 -16.53 -19.46 -22.36
CA ASP A 3 -16.63 -18.90 -21.02
C ASP A 3 -16.05 -17.48 -21.06
N GLU A 4 -16.79 -16.56 -20.46
CA GLU A 4 -16.75 -15.11 -20.65
C GLU A 4 -15.37 -14.53 -20.31
N LEU A 5 -14.46 -14.53 -21.30
CA LEU A 5 -13.13 -13.93 -21.17
C LEU A 5 -13.27 -12.41 -21.17
N ILE A 6 -12.87 -11.79 -20.07
CA ILE A 6 -12.90 -10.34 -19.89
C ILE A 6 -11.61 -9.76 -20.49
N PRO A 7 -11.66 -8.81 -21.43
CA PRO A 7 -10.46 -8.16 -21.97
C PRO A 7 -9.60 -7.55 -20.86
N PHE A 8 -8.27 -7.74 -20.95
CA PHE A 8 -7.32 -7.12 -20.00
C PHE A 8 -6.16 -6.44 -20.71
N PHE A 9 -5.50 -7.13 -21.64
CA PHE A 9 -4.51 -6.52 -22.52
C PHE A 9 -4.57 -7.19 -23.89
N THR A 10 -5.54 -6.74 -24.69
CA THR A 10 -5.92 -7.33 -25.98
C THR A 10 -4.79 -7.32 -27.01
N TYR A 11 -3.86 -6.35 -26.93
CA TYR A 11 -2.69 -6.31 -27.80
C TYR A 11 -1.80 -7.57 -27.70
N ARG A 12 -1.81 -8.25 -26.56
CA ARG A 12 -1.11 -9.52 -26.32
C ARG A 12 -2.05 -10.69 -26.07
N ASP A 13 -3.31 -10.54 -26.46
CA ASP A 13 -4.35 -11.56 -26.26
C ASP A 13 -4.44 -12.02 -24.80
N LEU A 14 -4.28 -11.07 -23.86
CA LEU A 14 -4.46 -11.31 -22.44
C LEU A 14 -5.88 -10.94 -22.00
N TYR A 15 -6.49 -11.86 -21.28
CA TYR A 15 -7.85 -11.79 -20.77
C TYR A 15 -7.87 -12.24 -19.31
N LEU A 16 -8.95 -11.90 -18.61
CA LEU A 16 -9.24 -12.38 -17.27
C LEU A 16 -10.41 -13.36 -17.33
N LYS A 17 -10.34 -14.40 -16.51
CA LYS A 17 -11.41 -15.39 -16.36
C LYS A 17 -11.83 -15.42 -14.90
N GLN A 18 -13.14 -15.34 -14.65
CA GLN A 18 -13.71 -15.33 -13.30
C GLN A 18 -13.48 -16.68 -12.61
N LEU A 19 -13.05 -16.66 -11.35
CA LEU A 19 -13.07 -17.79 -10.44
C LEU A 19 -14.21 -17.62 -9.45
N ASN A 20 -14.88 -18.72 -9.15
CA ASN A 20 -15.93 -18.81 -8.17
C ASN A 20 -15.57 -19.92 -7.19
N LYS A 21 -15.85 -19.69 -5.91
CA LYS A 21 -15.63 -20.65 -4.83
C LYS A 21 -16.98 -21.14 -4.31
N ILE A 22 -17.06 -22.45 -4.05
CA ILE A 22 -18.21 -23.08 -3.39
C ILE A 22 -17.68 -23.78 -2.15
N ASP A 23 -18.31 -23.48 -1.02
CA ASP A 23 -18.05 -24.13 0.24
C ASP A 23 -19.07 -25.25 0.44
N ILE A 24 -18.60 -26.48 0.59
CA ILE A 24 -19.42 -27.65 0.83
C ILE A 24 -19.14 -28.18 2.22
N VAL A 25 -20.16 -28.23 3.07
CA VAL A 25 -20.08 -28.78 4.42
C VAL A 25 -20.87 -30.08 4.46
N VAL A 26 -20.22 -31.17 4.86
CA VAL A 26 -20.85 -32.47 5.05
C VAL A 26 -20.92 -32.77 6.52
N ASN A 27 -22.14 -32.76 7.07
CA ASN A 27 -22.40 -33.09 8.47
C ASN A 27 -22.35 -34.61 8.64
N LEU A 28 -21.49 -35.04 9.55
CA LEU A 28 -21.32 -36.42 9.96
C LEU A 28 -22.27 -36.73 11.13
N PRO A 29 -22.93 -37.91 11.13
CA PRO A 29 -23.71 -38.35 12.27
C PRO A 29 -22.88 -38.52 13.54
N LYS A 30 -23.51 -38.40 14.71
CA LYS A 30 -22.84 -38.64 15.99
C LYS A 30 -22.32 -40.09 16.05
N LEU A 31 -21.01 -40.24 16.24
CA LEU A 31 -20.35 -41.54 16.36
C LEU A 31 -20.93 -42.32 17.55
N ARG A 32 -21.72 -43.36 17.28
CA ARG A 32 -22.28 -44.25 18.32
C ARG A 32 -21.36 -45.42 18.67
N GLN A 33 -20.38 -45.73 17.81
CA GLN A 33 -19.46 -46.85 17.97
C GLN A 33 -18.00 -46.40 17.84
N LEU A 34 -17.15 -46.84 18.77
CA LEU A 34 -15.70 -46.64 18.73
C LEU A 34 -15.12 -47.32 17.48
N GLY A 35 -14.46 -46.56 16.61
CA GLY A 35 -13.83 -47.05 15.38
C GLY A 35 -14.58 -46.78 14.07
N GLN A 36 -15.78 -46.18 14.12
CA GLN A 36 -16.43 -45.66 12.91
C GLN A 36 -15.65 -44.43 12.39
N SER A 37 -15.19 -44.51 11.15
CA SER A 37 -14.56 -43.40 10.44
C SER A 37 -14.90 -43.50 8.96
N VAL A 38 -15.01 -42.34 8.30
CA VAL A 38 -15.20 -42.28 6.85
C VAL A 38 -14.04 -41.50 6.26
N SER A 39 -13.54 -41.99 5.13
CA SER A 39 -12.49 -41.31 4.40
C SER A 39 -13.03 -40.06 3.71
N ASN A 40 -12.35 -38.93 3.89
CA ASN A 40 -12.64 -37.68 3.16
C ASN A 40 -12.62 -37.89 1.64
N TRP A 41 -11.81 -38.83 1.15
CA TRP A 41 -11.77 -39.19 -0.26
C TRP A 41 -13.07 -39.89 -0.73
N GLU A 42 -13.65 -40.77 0.10
CA GLU A 42 -14.92 -41.44 -0.26
C GLU A 42 -16.07 -40.43 -0.36
N ILE A 43 -16.14 -39.49 0.59
CA ILE A 43 -17.10 -38.38 0.56
C ILE A 43 -16.90 -37.56 -0.71
N ARG A 44 -15.65 -37.15 -0.99
CA ARG A 44 -15.29 -36.39 -2.20
C ARG A 44 -15.71 -37.09 -3.48
N GLU A 45 -15.45 -38.39 -3.62
CA GLU A 45 -15.81 -39.16 -4.81
C GLU A 45 -17.32 -39.32 -4.97
N ARG A 46 -18.07 -39.50 -3.87
CA ARG A 46 -19.54 -39.50 -3.95
C ARG A 46 -20.07 -38.15 -4.41
N LEU A 47 -19.57 -37.04 -3.84
CA LEU A 47 -19.95 -35.70 -4.26
C LEU A 47 -19.59 -35.46 -5.74
N LYS A 48 -18.39 -35.87 -6.17
CA LYS A 48 -17.94 -35.72 -7.56
C LYS A 48 -18.83 -36.49 -8.54
N LYS A 49 -19.28 -37.70 -8.18
CA LYS A 49 -20.24 -38.49 -8.98
C LYS A 49 -21.63 -37.84 -9.10
N MET A 50 -22.03 -37.00 -8.14
CA MET A 50 -23.28 -36.24 -8.24
C MET A 50 -23.14 -35.04 -9.21
N LEU A 51 -21.92 -34.54 -9.39
CA LEU A 51 -21.60 -33.38 -10.24
C LEU A 51 -21.26 -33.73 -11.70
N ASN A 52 -21.66 -34.91 -12.19
CA ASN A 52 -21.29 -35.43 -13.51
C ASN A 52 -21.21 -34.34 -14.61
N ASN A 53 -20.11 -34.35 -15.36
CA ASN A 53 -19.80 -33.44 -16.49
C ASN A 53 -19.51 -31.97 -16.17
N ILE A 54 -19.19 -31.61 -14.92
CA ILE A 54 -18.69 -30.27 -14.59
C ILE A 54 -17.15 -30.25 -14.57
N GLU A 55 -16.57 -29.27 -15.24
CA GLU A 55 -15.12 -29.03 -15.21
C GLU A 55 -14.74 -28.32 -13.89
N LEU A 56 -14.24 -29.09 -12.93
CA LEU A 56 -13.75 -28.58 -11.65
C LEU A 56 -12.28 -28.18 -11.76
N LEU A 57 -11.93 -26.94 -11.42
CA LEU A 57 -10.53 -26.50 -11.38
C LEU A 57 -9.82 -27.02 -10.13
N GLU A 58 -10.49 -26.97 -8.99
CA GLU A 58 -9.97 -27.41 -7.71
C GLU A 58 -11.09 -28.03 -6.87
N PHE A 59 -10.80 -29.11 -6.16
CA PHE A 59 -11.72 -29.72 -5.18
C PHE A 59 -10.87 -30.28 -4.05
N LYS A 60 -10.76 -29.54 -2.94
CA LYS A 60 -9.90 -29.90 -1.79
C LYS A 60 -10.69 -29.96 -0.49
N VAL A 61 -10.13 -30.69 0.48
CA VAL A 61 -10.60 -30.66 1.87
C VAL A 61 -10.07 -29.39 2.51
N GLN A 62 -10.93 -28.59 3.11
CA GLN A 62 -10.56 -27.38 3.84
C GLN A 62 -10.36 -27.69 5.33
N ASP A 63 -11.31 -28.39 5.94
CA ASP A 63 -11.27 -28.80 7.34
C ASP A 63 -12.02 -30.13 7.52
N SER A 64 -11.62 -30.92 8.52
CA SER A 64 -12.21 -32.22 8.80
C SER A 64 -12.14 -32.51 10.28
N ASN A 65 -13.30 -32.69 10.91
CA ASN A 65 -13.41 -33.09 12.30
C ASN A 65 -14.43 -34.23 12.46
N LEU A 66 -14.74 -34.63 13.70
CA LEU A 66 -15.62 -35.75 13.98
C LEU A 66 -17.10 -35.49 13.63
N GLU A 67 -17.50 -34.22 13.50
CA GLU A 67 -18.88 -33.79 13.28
C GLU A 67 -19.12 -33.29 11.85
N GLN A 68 -18.10 -32.79 11.17
CA GLN A 68 -18.23 -32.25 9.81
C GLN A 68 -16.95 -32.37 8.99
N VAL A 69 -17.12 -32.42 7.67
CA VAL A 69 -16.04 -32.28 6.69
C VAL A 69 -16.37 -31.13 5.76
N SER A 70 -15.49 -30.14 5.68
CA SER A 70 -15.63 -28.97 4.80
C SER A 70 -14.74 -29.12 3.58
N PHE A 71 -15.28 -28.87 2.41
CA PHE A 71 -14.59 -28.89 1.13
C PHE A 71 -14.69 -27.54 0.44
N GLU A 72 -13.63 -27.20 -0.29
CA GLU A 72 -13.58 -26.03 -1.15
C GLU A 72 -13.53 -26.49 -2.62
N LEU A 73 -14.45 -25.97 -3.43
CA LEU A 73 -14.48 -26.16 -4.88
C LEU A 73 -14.23 -24.83 -5.58
N VAL A 74 -13.33 -24.84 -6.57
CA VAL A 74 -13.05 -23.67 -7.42
C VAL A 74 -13.46 -23.97 -8.86
N ILE A 75 -14.25 -23.08 -9.45
CA ILE A 75 -14.93 -23.27 -10.73
C ILE A 75 -14.94 -21.96 -11.51
N ASN A 76 -14.89 -22.04 -12.84
CA ASN A 76 -14.87 -20.88 -13.73
C ASN A 76 -16.27 -20.38 -14.14
N SER A 77 -17.27 -21.25 -14.18
CA SER A 77 -18.61 -20.96 -14.68
C SER A 77 -19.58 -20.62 -13.54
N ALA A 78 -20.11 -19.39 -13.56
CA ALA A 78 -21.14 -18.96 -12.61
C ALA A 78 -22.46 -19.75 -12.77
N ALA A 79 -22.74 -20.27 -13.97
CA ALA A 79 -23.90 -21.13 -14.21
C ALA A 79 -23.72 -22.50 -13.53
N ASP A 80 -22.52 -23.08 -13.63
CA ASP A 80 -22.20 -24.34 -12.98
C ASP A 80 -22.20 -24.20 -11.46
N CYS A 81 -21.82 -23.04 -10.92
CA CYS A 81 -21.95 -22.80 -9.48
C CYS A 81 -23.40 -22.88 -8.99
N ARG A 82 -24.33 -22.25 -9.71
CA ARG A 82 -25.76 -22.32 -9.37
C ARG A 82 -26.29 -23.74 -9.50
N TYR A 83 -25.84 -24.48 -10.51
CA TYR A 83 -26.19 -25.88 -10.70
C TYR A 83 -25.67 -26.74 -9.54
N ILE A 84 -24.41 -26.61 -9.16
CA ILE A 84 -23.79 -27.39 -8.07
C ILE A 84 -24.51 -27.16 -6.75
N ILE A 85 -24.75 -25.89 -6.39
CA ILE A 85 -25.46 -25.56 -5.15
C ILE A 85 -26.84 -26.23 -5.18
N LYS A 86 -27.58 -26.12 -6.28
CA LYS A 86 -28.90 -26.76 -6.42
C LYS A 86 -28.84 -28.29 -6.37
N GLN A 87 -27.76 -28.90 -6.86
CA GLN A 87 -27.62 -30.37 -6.88
C GLN A 87 -27.13 -30.96 -5.56
N LEU A 88 -26.34 -30.22 -4.78
CA LEU A 88 -25.70 -30.76 -3.58
C LEU A 88 -26.33 -30.27 -2.27
N ASP A 89 -26.88 -29.06 -2.24
CA ASP A 89 -27.45 -28.51 -1.01
C ASP A 89 -28.70 -29.30 -0.60
N GLY A 90 -28.72 -29.79 0.64
CA GLY A 90 -29.78 -30.62 1.19
C GLY A 90 -29.72 -32.09 0.78
N VAL A 91 -28.73 -32.50 -0.04
CA VAL A 91 -28.56 -33.92 -0.38
C VAL A 91 -28.12 -34.70 0.85
N SER A 92 -28.65 -35.91 0.98
CA SER A 92 -28.17 -36.85 1.98
C SER A 92 -27.80 -38.19 1.37
N PHE A 93 -26.73 -38.80 1.86
CA PHE A 93 -26.30 -40.12 1.42
C PHE A 93 -25.67 -40.89 2.57
N ARG A 94 -25.76 -42.22 2.54
CA ARG A 94 -25.12 -43.08 3.54
C ARG A 94 -23.68 -43.39 3.15
N ALA A 95 -22.76 -43.17 4.08
CA ALA A 95 -21.39 -43.61 3.95
C ALA A 95 -21.20 -45.01 4.53
N VAL A 96 -20.17 -45.72 4.06
CA VAL A 96 -19.86 -47.06 4.57
C VAL A 96 -19.51 -46.94 6.06
N GLY A 97 -20.14 -47.76 6.90
CA GLY A 97 -19.94 -47.73 8.36
C GLY A 97 -20.84 -46.77 9.14
N PHE A 98 -21.70 -45.99 8.48
CA PHE A 98 -22.69 -45.12 9.13
C PHE A 98 -24.12 -45.62 8.90
N THR A 99 -24.91 -45.69 9.98
CA THR A 99 -26.35 -46.04 9.92
C THR A 99 -27.20 -44.83 9.53
N GLU A 100 -26.84 -43.65 10.04
CA GLU A 100 -27.46 -42.37 9.71
C GLU A 100 -26.83 -41.77 8.45
N PRO A 101 -27.62 -41.06 7.62
CA PRO A 101 -27.11 -40.44 6.42
C PRO A 101 -26.30 -39.18 6.75
N LEU A 102 -25.28 -38.91 5.94
CA LEU A 102 -24.53 -37.67 5.95
C LEU A 102 -25.38 -36.62 5.23
N ILE A 103 -25.41 -35.38 5.74
CA ILE A 103 -26.17 -34.28 5.16
C ILE A 103 -25.20 -33.27 4.56
N VAL A 104 -25.41 -32.95 3.29
CA VAL A 104 -24.57 -32.01 2.54
C VAL A 104 -25.25 -30.64 2.54
N SER A 105 -24.48 -29.59 2.83
CA SER A 105 -24.85 -28.23 2.53
C SER A 105 -23.83 -27.64 1.58
N ALA A 106 -24.29 -26.93 0.55
CA ALA A 106 -23.45 -26.29 -0.44
C ALA A 106 -23.83 -24.82 -0.57
N THR A 107 -22.86 -23.93 -0.39
CA THR A 107 -23.09 -22.48 -0.40
C THR A 107 -22.05 -21.77 -1.25
N MET A 108 -22.38 -20.56 -1.73
CA MET A 108 -21.40 -19.73 -2.44
C MET A 108 -20.34 -19.27 -1.44
N GLY A 109 -19.10 -19.69 -1.67
CA GLY A 109 -17.97 -19.31 -0.85
C GLY A 109 -17.41 -17.95 -1.28
N LYS A 110 -16.76 -17.27 -0.32
CA LYS A 110 -16.04 -16.03 -0.61
C LYS A 110 -14.61 -16.38 -1.04
N MET A 111 -14.21 -15.88 -2.21
CA MET A 111 -12.82 -15.97 -2.65
C MET A 111 -11.92 -15.21 -1.66
N GLU A 112 -10.72 -15.73 -1.41
CA GLU A 112 -9.72 -15.09 -0.55
C GLU A 112 -9.09 -13.88 -1.27
N PHE A 113 -9.79 -12.75 -1.24
CA PHE A 113 -9.31 -11.46 -1.73
C PHE A 113 -9.68 -10.36 -0.75
N PRO A 114 -8.83 -9.34 -0.58
CA PRO A 114 -9.16 -8.20 0.26
C PRO A 114 -10.39 -7.47 -0.31
N THR A 115 -11.27 -7.09 0.58
CA THR A 115 -12.48 -6.31 0.32
C THR A 115 -12.25 -4.86 0.69
N ARG A 116 -13.22 -4.01 0.32
CA ARG A 116 -13.21 -2.60 0.71
C ARG A 116 -13.08 -2.37 2.20
N VAL A 117 -13.78 -3.18 2.98
CA VAL A 117 -13.71 -3.11 4.44
C VAL A 117 -12.30 -3.41 4.91
N ASP A 118 -11.61 -4.38 4.30
CA ASP A 118 -10.29 -4.81 4.74
C ASP A 118 -9.23 -3.71 4.54
N TRP A 119 -9.19 -3.04 3.39
CA TRP A 119 -8.21 -1.97 3.17
C TRP A 119 -8.60 -0.68 3.90
N ASP A 120 -9.89 -0.30 3.94
CA ASP A 120 -10.33 0.90 4.67
C ASP A 120 -10.01 0.76 6.17
N THR A 121 -10.26 -0.42 6.75
CA THR A 121 -9.93 -0.72 8.15
C THR A 121 -8.42 -0.71 8.38
N TYR A 122 -7.65 -1.38 7.51
CA TYR A 122 -6.19 -1.44 7.64
C TYR A 122 -5.54 -0.05 7.68
N PHE A 123 -5.92 0.85 6.76
CA PHE A 123 -5.33 2.19 6.71
C PHE A 123 -5.85 3.11 7.82
N ALA A 124 -7.09 2.92 8.28
CA ALA A 124 -7.61 3.68 9.42
C ALA A 124 -6.95 3.30 10.75
N GLU A 125 -6.65 2.01 10.94
CA GLU A 125 -6.10 1.48 12.21
C GLU A 125 -4.57 1.51 12.28
N ASN A 126 -3.86 1.69 11.15
CA ASN A 126 -2.40 1.63 11.12
C ASN A 126 -1.76 3.03 11.26
N PRO A 127 -1.21 3.39 12.44
CA PRO A 127 -0.63 4.72 12.68
C PRO A 127 0.68 4.97 11.93
N ALA A 128 1.29 3.94 11.32
CA ALA A 128 2.50 4.08 10.52
C ALA A 128 2.22 4.56 9.08
N MET A 129 0.95 4.62 8.69
CA MET A 129 0.48 5.04 7.37
C MET A 129 -0.27 6.37 7.51
N ASP A 130 0.11 7.38 6.71
CA ASP A 130 -0.56 8.69 6.70
C ASP A 130 -1.32 8.88 5.39
N GLU A 131 -2.66 8.99 5.49
CA GLU A 131 -3.57 9.13 4.36
C GLU A 131 -3.26 10.33 3.44
N ARG A 132 -2.56 11.34 3.96
CA ARG A 132 -2.16 12.52 3.18
C ARG A 132 -1.01 12.21 2.23
N ASN A 133 -0.24 11.16 2.47
CA ASN A 133 0.91 10.78 1.68
C ASN A 133 0.51 9.73 0.63
N ALA A 134 0.91 9.97 -0.63
CA ALA A 134 0.73 8.98 -1.69
C ALA A 134 1.51 7.69 -1.37
N GLY A 135 0.89 6.54 -1.57
CA GLY A 135 1.47 5.24 -1.25
C GLY A 135 1.41 4.86 0.22
N GLU A 136 0.85 5.70 1.09
CA GLU A 136 0.55 5.39 2.50
C GLU A 136 -0.96 5.38 2.76
N ARG A 137 -1.75 5.22 1.70
CA ARG A 137 -3.22 5.22 1.69
C ARG A 137 -3.71 4.15 0.71
N PRO A 138 -5.02 3.84 0.63
CA PRO A 138 -5.54 2.86 -0.32
C PRO A 138 -5.55 3.42 -1.75
N ASP A 139 -4.36 3.54 -2.33
CA ASP A 139 -4.13 4.03 -3.69
C ASP A 139 -3.22 3.11 -4.52
N THR A 140 -2.60 2.11 -3.90
CA THR A 140 -1.60 1.26 -4.54
C THR A 140 -2.05 -0.20 -4.58
N VAL A 141 -2.25 -0.72 -5.78
CA VAL A 141 -2.56 -2.13 -6.05
C VAL A 141 -1.26 -2.91 -6.16
N TYR A 142 -1.19 -4.04 -5.46
CA TYR A 142 -0.12 -5.03 -5.58
C TYR A 142 -0.61 -6.23 -6.38
N ILE A 143 0.19 -6.66 -7.36
CA ILE A 143 -0.11 -7.81 -8.20
C ILE A 143 1.12 -8.71 -8.27
N GLY A 144 0.97 -9.99 -7.93
CA GLY A 144 2.03 -10.98 -8.01
C GLY A 144 1.67 -12.17 -8.90
N GLY A 145 2.68 -12.94 -9.31
CA GLY A 145 2.50 -14.13 -10.15
C GLY A 145 2.30 -13.81 -11.63
N LEU A 146 2.81 -12.67 -12.11
CA LEU A 146 2.66 -12.23 -13.51
C LEU A 146 3.80 -12.80 -14.36
N PRO A 147 3.55 -13.59 -15.42
CA PRO A 147 4.63 -14.18 -16.22
C PRO A 147 5.33 -13.13 -17.09
N PHE A 148 6.64 -12.97 -16.99
CA PHE A 148 7.38 -11.99 -17.80
C PHE A 148 7.11 -12.14 -19.30
N GLU A 149 7.08 -13.38 -19.79
CA GLU A 149 6.88 -13.70 -21.20
C GLU A 149 5.56 -13.14 -21.77
N TRP A 150 4.54 -13.00 -20.94
CA TRP A 150 3.22 -12.55 -21.39
C TRP A 150 3.16 -11.02 -21.59
N PHE A 151 4.05 -10.29 -20.93
CA PHE A 151 4.08 -8.83 -20.92
C PHE A 151 5.27 -8.22 -21.67
N LYS A 152 6.14 -9.03 -22.29
CA LYS A 152 7.19 -8.53 -23.18
C LYS A 152 6.54 -7.68 -24.27
N SER A 153 6.93 -6.43 -24.44
CA SER A 153 6.44 -5.60 -25.54
C SER A 153 7.27 -5.86 -26.82
N PRO A 154 6.67 -5.92 -28.02
CA PRO A 154 7.41 -6.11 -29.27
C PRO A 154 8.11 -4.81 -29.71
N ILE A 155 7.52 -3.68 -29.34
CA ILE A 155 8.15 -2.37 -29.31
C ILE A 155 8.95 -2.36 -28.01
N HIS A 156 10.25 -2.03 -27.99
CA HIS A 156 11.13 -2.07 -26.80
C HIS A 156 10.72 -1.10 -25.65
N LYS A 157 9.44 -1.04 -25.28
CA LYS A 157 8.91 -0.32 -24.13
C LYS A 157 9.25 -1.08 -22.86
N ALA A 158 9.49 -0.31 -21.79
CA ALA A 158 9.65 -0.88 -20.46
C ALA A 158 8.36 -1.59 -20.02
N TYR A 159 8.49 -2.59 -19.15
CA TYR A 159 7.32 -3.30 -18.62
C TYR A 159 6.43 -2.34 -17.83
N GLU A 160 7.02 -1.38 -17.13
CA GLU A 160 6.32 -0.35 -16.35
C GLU A 160 5.42 0.53 -17.23
N GLU A 161 5.87 0.93 -18.42
CA GLU A 161 5.05 1.70 -19.38
C GLU A 161 3.87 0.88 -19.90
N THR A 162 4.07 -0.43 -20.11
CA THR A 162 3.01 -1.33 -20.55
C THR A 162 1.93 -1.43 -19.46
N PHE A 163 2.35 -1.54 -18.20
CA PHE A 163 1.44 -1.56 -17.06
C PHE A 163 0.73 -0.22 -16.86
N GLU A 164 1.43 0.91 -17.01
CA GLU A 164 0.79 2.22 -16.98
C GLU A 164 -0.35 2.30 -18.02
N GLN A 165 -0.10 1.80 -19.25
CA GLN A 165 -1.10 1.78 -20.30
C GLN A 165 -2.29 0.86 -20.00
N ILE A 166 -2.05 -0.35 -19.50
CA ILE A 166 -3.10 -1.31 -19.11
C ILE A 166 -3.96 -0.72 -17.98
N PHE A 167 -3.33 -0.20 -16.94
CA PHE A 167 -4.04 0.24 -15.74
C PHE A 167 -4.67 1.63 -15.88
N SER A 168 -4.28 2.41 -16.90
CA SER A 168 -4.95 3.67 -17.25
C SER A 168 -6.43 3.49 -17.59
N GLU A 169 -6.87 2.27 -17.97
CA GLU A 169 -8.28 1.95 -18.19
C GLU A 169 -9.13 2.09 -16.91
N TYR A 170 -8.53 1.88 -15.72
CA TYR A 170 -9.23 1.99 -14.43
C TYR A 170 -9.20 3.43 -13.87
N GLY A 171 -8.26 4.26 -14.31
CA GLY A 171 -8.11 5.67 -13.96
C GLY A 171 -6.67 6.17 -14.03
N GLN A 172 -6.42 7.40 -13.58
CA GLN A 172 -5.09 8.02 -13.69
C GLN A 172 -4.05 7.29 -12.83
N VAL A 173 -3.06 6.67 -13.48
CA VAL A 173 -1.89 6.06 -12.85
C VAL A 173 -0.86 7.15 -12.54
N LEU A 174 -0.26 7.10 -11.34
CA LEU A 174 0.81 8.02 -10.91
C LEU A 174 2.19 7.39 -11.04
N CYS A 175 2.30 6.11 -10.69
CA CYS A 175 3.56 5.40 -10.67
C CYS A 175 3.31 3.90 -10.82
N VAL A 176 4.16 3.25 -11.61
CA VAL A 176 4.27 1.80 -11.68
C VAL A 176 5.69 1.41 -11.31
N ASP A 177 5.83 0.38 -10.50
CA ASP A 177 7.13 -0.21 -10.20
C ASP A 177 7.08 -1.74 -10.30
N ILE A 178 8.05 -2.30 -11.02
CA ILE A 178 8.26 -3.75 -11.14
C ILE A 178 9.64 -4.06 -10.56
N PRO A 179 9.74 -4.48 -9.28
CA PRO A 179 11.02 -4.64 -8.60
C PRO A 179 12.02 -5.56 -9.32
N GLN A 180 11.53 -6.61 -9.98
CA GLN A 180 12.33 -7.58 -10.71
C GLN A 180 12.95 -7.01 -12.00
N CYS A 181 12.46 -5.88 -12.53
CA CYS A 181 13.02 -5.20 -13.69
C CYS A 181 14.29 -4.39 -13.38
N ASP A 182 14.61 -4.18 -12.09
CA ASP A 182 15.82 -3.49 -11.66
C ASP A 182 16.84 -4.48 -11.04
N PRO A 183 17.94 -4.83 -11.76
CA PRO A 183 18.92 -5.80 -11.31
C PRO A 183 19.61 -5.45 -9.99
N LEU A 184 19.69 -4.16 -9.63
CA LEU A 184 20.32 -3.73 -8.39
C LEU A 184 19.47 -4.06 -7.16
N ARG A 185 18.16 -4.28 -7.33
CA ARG A 185 17.27 -4.64 -6.21
C ARG A 185 17.60 -5.98 -5.58
N LYS A 186 18.14 -6.92 -6.36
CA LYS A 186 18.62 -8.21 -5.85
C LYS A 186 19.83 -8.09 -4.91
N GLN A 187 20.50 -6.93 -4.93
CA GLN A 187 21.62 -6.60 -4.02
C GLN A 187 21.17 -5.71 -2.85
N MET A 188 19.89 -5.32 -2.81
CA MET A 188 19.31 -4.56 -1.70
C MET A 188 18.74 -5.50 -0.65
N ASP A 189 18.59 -5.00 0.57
CA ASP A 189 17.93 -5.72 1.66
C ASP A 189 16.43 -5.89 1.35
N ASP A 190 15.80 -6.98 1.80
CA ASP A 190 14.41 -7.34 1.45
C ASP A 190 13.39 -6.22 1.77
N GLU A 191 13.61 -5.49 2.87
CA GLU A 191 12.75 -4.36 3.26
C GLU A 191 12.77 -3.19 2.26
N ILE A 192 13.83 -3.10 1.44
CA ILE A 192 14.10 -2.00 0.52
C ILE A 192 13.87 -2.45 -0.93
N SER A 193 14.23 -3.68 -1.27
CA SER A 193 14.11 -4.22 -2.63
C SER A 193 12.66 -4.18 -3.13
N GLY A 194 11.69 -4.44 -2.24
CA GLY A 194 10.27 -4.52 -2.58
C GLY A 194 9.89 -5.78 -3.36
N ILE A 195 10.82 -6.71 -3.53
CA ILE A 195 10.57 -8.06 -4.04
C ILE A 195 9.99 -8.87 -2.87
N ARG A 196 8.76 -9.36 -2.98
CA ARG A 196 8.12 -10.18 -1.94
C ARG A 196 8.18 -11.66 -2.26
N LEU A 197 7.92 -12.03 -3.51
CA LEU A 197 8.09 -13.37 -4.02
C LEU A 197 9.56 -13.58 -4.34
N SER A 198 10.31 -14.14 -3.39
CA SER A 198 11.62 -14.70 -3.68
C SER A 198 11.43 -15.98 -4.50
N SER A 199 11.43 -15.88 -5.83
CA SER A 199 11.66 -17.05 -6.66
C SER A 199 13.03 -17.60 -6.28
N TRP A 200 13.08 -18.78 -5.65
CA TRP A 200 14.33 -19.56 -5.43
C TRP A 200 14.88 -20.11 -6.76
N SER A 201 14.57 -19.44 -7.87
CA SER A 201 14.95 -19.80 -9.22
C SER A 201 16.32 -19.19 -9.47
N PHE A 202 17.32 -20.05 -9.58
CA PHE A 202 18.69 -19.71 -10.00
C PHE A 202 18.67 -18.96 -11.35
N GLY A 203 18.56 -17.63 -11.31
CA GLY A 203 18.89 -16.74 -12.43
C GLY A 203 17.80 -16.39 -13.44
N GLN A 204 16.58 -16.93 -13.34
CA GLN A 204 15.44 -16.45 -14.15
C GLN A 204 14.18 -16.33 -13.28
N ASP A 205 13.78 -15.09 -12.99
CA ASP A 205 12.46 -14.83 -12.46
C ASP A 205 11.47 -15.07 -13.60
N LEU A 206 10.73 -16.19 -13.56
CA LEU A 206 9.69 -16.49 -14.56
C LEU A 206 8.47 -15.59 -14.39
N PHE A 207 8.26 -15.13 -13.15
CA PHE A 207 7.16 -14.27 -12.75
C PHE A 207 7.68 -13.01 -12.08
N PHE A 208 6.93 -11.93 -12.16
CA PHE A 208 7.20 -10.68 -11.47
C PHE A 208 6.02 -10.22 -10.63
N GLU A 209 6.29 -9.17 -9.87
CA GLU A 209 5.32 -8.43 -9.09
C GLU A 209 5.27 -7.00 -9.58
N ALA A 210 4.09 -6.41 -9.56
CA ALA A 210 3.87 -5.04 -9.95
C ALA A 210 3.16 -4.28 -8.82
N TYR A 211 3.58 -3.04 -8.62
CA TYR A 211 2.89 -2.07 -7.78
C TYR A 211 2.39 -0.96 -8.68
N VAL A 212 1.09 -0.71 -8.64
CA VAL A 212 0.43 0.30 -9.46
C VAL A 212 -0.26 1.28 -8.54
N GLN A 213 0.26 2.51 -8.48
CA GLN A 213 -0.32 3.60 -7.70
C GLN A 213 -1.24 4.45 -8.58
N PHE A 214 -2.45 4.67 -8.08
CA PHE A 214 -3.44 5.55 -8.68
C PHE A 214 -3.49 6.90 -8.00
N LYS A 215 -3.98 7.90 -8.74
CA LYS A 215 -4.23 9.22 -8.17
C LYS A 215 -5.46 9.25 -7.27
N ASP A 216 -6.53 8.57 -7.69
CA ASP A 216 -7.84 8.64 -7.07
C ASP A 216 -8.23 7.29 -6.43
N TYR A 217 -8.85 7.34 -5.26
CA TYR A 217 -9.36 6.15 -4.56
C TYR A 217 -10.32 5.33 -5.43
N LYS A 218 -11.17 5.99 -6.23
CA LYS A 218 -12.10 5.30 -7.13
C LYS A 218 -11.38 4.44 -8.16
N ALA A 219 -10.27 4.90 -8.72
CA ALA A 219 -9.48 4.15 -9.69
C ALA A 219 -8.84 2.91 -9.05
N PHE A 220 -8.32 3.06 -7.83
CA PHE A 220 -7.83 1.95 -7.02
C PHE A 220 -8.93 0.90 -6.75
N VAL A 221 -10.12 1.33 -6.30
CA VAL A 221 -11.24 0.41 -6.04
C VAL A 221 -11.70 -0.30 -7.33
N ASN A 222 -11.75 0.42 -8.45
CA ASN A 222 -12.10 -0.16 -9.75
C ASN A 222 -11.11 -1.25 -10.15
N ALA A 223 -9.81 -0.99 -10.06
CA ALA A 223 -8.76 -1.95 -10.40
C ALA A 223 -8.80 -3.18 -9.47
N MET A 224 -8.93 -2.98 -8.15
CA MET A 224 -9.06 -4.07 -7.18
C MET A 224 -10.27 -4.95 -7.49
N THR A 225 -11.43 -4.34 -7.77
CA THR A 225 -12.67 -5.05 -8.10
C THR A 225 -12.55 -5.81 -9.41
N ALA A 226 -11.98 -5.18 -10.44
CA ALA A 226 -11.79 -5.78 -11.76
C ALA A 226 -10.90 -7.02 -11.71
N LEU A 227 -9.85 -7.03 -10.90
CA LEU A 227 -8.91 -8.15 -10.80
C LEU A 227 -9.29 -9.20 -9.74
N SER A 228 -10.07 -8.81 -8.72
CA SER A 228 -10.44 -9.71 -7.63
C SER A 228 -11.14 -10.98 -8.12
N GLY A 229 -10.71 -12.14 -7.60
CA GLY A 229 -11.31 -13.42 -7.93
C GLY A 229 -11.07 -13.88 -9.37
N LYS A 230 -10.01 -13.44 -10.06
CA LYS A 230 -9.77 -13.81 -11.46
C LYS A 230 -8.41 -14.44 -11.69
N VAL A 231 -8.32 -15.26 -12.74
CA VAL A 231 -7.06 -15.75 -13.30
C VAL A 231 -6.74 -15.01 -14.59
N LEU A 232 -5.45 -14.88 -14.86
CA LEU A 232 -4.97 -14.31 -16.12
C LEU A 232 -4.87 -15.42 -17.17
N VAL A 233 -5.41 -15.16 -18.35
CA VAL A 233 -5.46 -16.08 -19.48
C VAL A 233 -4.79 -15.44 -20.68
N GLN A 234 -3.84 -16.14 -21.29
CA GLN A 234 -3.30 -15.78 -22.59
C GLN A 234 -3.88 -16.69 -23.66
N LYS A 235 -4.50 -16.09 -24.67
CA LYS A 235 -4.98 -16.82 -25.84
C LYS A 235 -3.86 -16.94 -26.87
N THR A 236 -3.44 -18.17 -27.16
CA THR A 236 -2.47 -18.50 -28.21
C THR A 236 -3.16 -19.25 -29.34
N PRO A 237 -2.59 -19.29 -30.56
CA PRO A 237 -3.16 -20.06 -31.66
C PRO A 237 -3.32 -21.54 -31.24
N GLY A 238 -4.57 -21.98 -31.09
CA GLY A 238 -4.91 -23.37 -30.74
C GLY A 238 -4.84 -23.75 -29.26
N SER A 239 -4.52 -22.82 -28.34
CA SER A 239 -4.52 -23.13 -26.90
C SER A 239 -4.75 -21.92 -26.01
N LEU A 240 -5.22 -22.15 -24.78
CA LEU A 240 -5.30 -21.15 -23.72
C LEU A 240 -4.28 -21.49 -22.65
N ARG A 241 -3.49 -20.50 -22.22
CA ARG A 241 -2.60 -20.64 -21.06
C ARG A 241 -3.18 -19.84 -19.91
N GLU A 242 -3.35 -20.46 -18.75
CA GLU A 242 -3.91 -19.82 -17.56
C GLU A 242 -2.85 -19.70 -16.46
N THR A 243 -2.88 -18.61 -15.69
CA THR A 243 -2.01 -18.43 -14.52
C THR A 243 -2.76 -17.74 -13.38
N LYS A 244 -2.54 -18.22 -12.16
CA LYS A 244 -3.12 -17.62 -10.95
C LYS A 244 -2.33 -16.36 -10.61
N ILE A 245 -3.02 -15.23 -10.54
CA ILE A 245 -2.45 -13.96 -10.09
C ILE A 245 -2.87 -13.69 -8.64
N LYS A 246 -1.95 -13.11 -7.86
CA LYS A 246 -2.23 -12.64 -6.51
C LYS A 246 -2.52 -11.15 -6.58
N VAL A 247 -3.69 -10.72 -6.12
CA VAL A 247 -4.10 -9.31 -6.09
C VAL A 247 -4.28 -8.93 -4.63
N ASP A 248 -3.58 -7.88 -4.17
CA ASP A 248 -3.71 -7.34 -2.82
C ASP A 248 -3.54 -5.81 -2.89
N PHE A 249 -3.76 -5.11 -1.78
CA PHE A 249 -3.38 -3.72 -1.63
C PHE A 249 -2.00 -3.62 -0.95
N ASP A 250 -1.31 -2.51 -1.19
CA ASP A 250 0.03 -2.34 -0.65
C ASP A 250 0.05 -1.99 0.85
N LYS A 251 0.46 -2.96 1.66
CA LYS A 251 0.67 -2.83 3.12
C LYS A 251 2.07 -2.34 3.51
N THR A 252 2.98 -2.16 2.55
CA THR A 252 4.41 -1.89 2.81
C THR A 252 4.83 -0.45 2.51
N ALA A 253 3.90 0.36 2.02
CA ALA A 253 4.16 1.70 1.54
C ALA A 253 5.25 1.74 0.45
N HIS A 254 5.28 0.74 -0.42
CA HIS A 254 6.28 0.49 -1.43
C HIS A 254 6.49 1.70 -2.33
N LEU A 255 5.40 2.34 -2.77
CA LEU A 255 5.41 3.54 -3.60
C LEU A 255 5.32 4.85 -2.80
N SER A 256 5.54 4.80 -1.49
CA SER A 256 5.71 6.02 -0.69
C SER A 256 7.00 6.74 -1.03
N TYR A 257 6.98 8.06 -0.88
CA TYR A 257 8.18 8.90 -1.01
C TYR A 257 9.35 8.38 -0.16
N ARG A 258 9.06 7.91 1.07
CA ARG A 258 10.09 7.38 1.98
C ARG A 258 10.78 6.14 1.40
N LYS A 259 10.01 5.16 0.91
CA LYS A 259 10.56 3.91 0.35
C LYS A 259 11.27 4.15 -0.97
N ILE A 260 10.70 4.99 -1.86
CA ILE A 260 11.36 5.40 -3.11
C ILE A 260 12.73 6.03 -2.79
N LYS A 261 12.79 6.96 -1.83
CA LYS A 261 14.05 7.63 -1.50
C LYS A 261 15.09 6.69 -0.88
N GLN A 262 14.67 5.72 -0.07
CA GLN A 262 15.56 4.69 0.45
C GLN A 262 16.18 3.85 -0.67
N ARG A 263 15.38 3.45 -1.67
CA ARG A 263 15.87 2.72 -2.85
C ARG A 263 16.87 3.53 -3.66
N GLU A 264 16.59 4.81 -3.91
CA GLU A 264 17.53 5.71 -4.61
C GLU A 264 18.88 5.83 -3.90
N VAL A 265 18.87 5.99 -2.57
CA VAL A 265 20.11 6.09 -1.77
C VAL A 265 20.88 4.77 -1.81
N LYS A 266 20.20 3.63 -1.68
CA LYS A 266 20.85 2.31 -1.74
C LYS A 266 21.41 2.03 -3.14
N ARG A 267 20.70 2.42 -4.20
CA ARG A 267 21.17 2.36 -5.59
C ARG A 267 22.48 3.14 -5.76
N ALA A 268 22.49 4.41 -5.36
CA ALA A 268 23.70 5.25 -5.44
C ALA A 268 24.89 4.67 -4.64
N TYR A 269 24.61 4.01 -3.52
CA TYR A 269 25.63 3.29 -2.75
C TYR A 269 26.19 2.07 -3.49
N LEU A 270 25.32 1.25 -4.09
CA LEU A 270 25.72 0.07 -4.86
C LEU A 270 26.51 0.45 -6.12
N ASP A 271 26.09 1.50 -6.82
CA ASP A 271 26.82 2.02 -7.99
C ASP A 271 28.23 2.49 -7.60
N TYR A 272 28.35 3.17 -6.46
CA TYR A 272 29.65 3.58 -5.91
C TYR A 272 30.53 2.38 -5.52
N GLU A 273 29.95 1.32 -4.95
CA GLU A 273 30.70 0.11 -4.62
C GLU A 273 31.12 -0.67 -5.88
N ASN A 274 30.25 -0.75 -6.89
CA ASN A 274 30.54 -1.43 -8.15
C ASN A 274 31.62 -0.69 -8.94
N ALA A 275 31.59 0.65 -8.98
CA ALA A 275 32.65 1.45 -9.60
C ALA A 275 34.02 1.33 -8.90
N LYS A 276 34.06 0.86 -7.65
CA LYS A 276 35.31 0.63 -6.90
C LYS A 276 35.88 -0.77 -7.03
N LYS A 277 35.09 -1.74 -7.48
CA LYS A 277 35.58 -3.09 -7.77
C LYS A 277 36.46 -2.98 -9.02
N PRO A 278 37.69 -3.52 -9.00
CA PRO A 278 38.45 -3.66 -10.25
C PRO A 278 37.63 -4.51 -11.24
N PRO A 279 37.78 -4.30 -12.56
CA PRO A 279 37.08 -5.11 -13.56
C PRO A 279 37.29 -6.59 -13.23
N SER A 280 36.20 -7.36 -13.27
CA SER A 280 36.21 -8.77 -12.92
C SER A 280 37.24 -9.53 -13.77
N ILE A 281 37.87 -10.54 -13.16
CA ILE A 281 38.92 -11.37 -13.75
C ILE A 281 38.52 -11.94 -15.13
N GLN A 282 37.23 -12.09 -15.44
CA GLN A 282 36.72 -12.52 -16.76
C GLN A 282 37.03 -11.55 -17.92
N GLU A 283 37.08 -10.24 -17.69
CA GLU A 283 37.48 -9.27 -18.72
C GLU A 283 39.00 -9.27 -18.93
N VAL A 284 39.74 -9.60 -17.88
CA VAL A 284 41.22 -9.65 -17.86
C VAL A 284 41.75 -11.01 -18.36
N SER A 285 40.98 -12.10 -18.23
CA SER A 285 41.35 -13.43 -18.74
C SER A 285 41.15 -13.57 -20.25
N SER A 286 40.44 -12.64 -20.87
CA SER A 286 40.36 -12.52 -22.34
C SER A 286 41.61 -11.87 -22.95
N SER A 287 42.40 -11.15 -22.13
CA SER A 287 43.64 -10.48 -22.55
C SER A 287 44.92 -11.13 -22.01
N ASN A 288 44.83 -12.05 -21.04
CA ASN A 288 45.97 -12.60 -20.31
C ASN A 288 46.20 -14.10 -20.54
N ALA A 289 45.73 -14.67 -21.66
CA ALA A 289 46.11 -16.03 -22.08
C ALA A 289 47.59 -16.13 -22.53
N GLU A 290 48.34 -15.03 -22.51
CA GLU A 290 49.78 -15.00 -22.72
C GLU A 290 50.45 -14.35 -21.50
N LYS A 291 50.85 -15.17 -20.51
CA LYS A 291 52.11 -15.00 -19.77
C LYS A 291 52.28 -16.10 -18.71
N GLU A 292 53.38 -16.80 -18.89
CA GLU A 292 53.85 -17.98 -18.18
C GLU A 292 54.01 -17.80 -16.65
N GLU A 293 53.92 -18.92 -15.96
CA GLU A 293 54.15 -19.11 -14.54
C GLU A 293 55.63 -18.90 -14.17
N THR A 294 55.89 -18.05 -13.17
CA THR A 294 57.20 -17.97 -12.51
C THR A 294 57.05 -17.83 -10.98
N PRO A 295 58.02 -18.29 -10.18
CA PRO A 295 57.98 -18.29 -8.71
C PRO A 295 57.95 -16.88 -8.07
N LYS A 296 58.05 -15.80 -8.86
CA LYS A 296 57.79 -14.41 -8.42
C LYS A 296 56.30 -14.13 -8.17
N SER A 297 55.41 -14.98 -8.67
CA SER A 297 53.95 -14.87 -8.52
C SER A 297 53.50 -15.01 -7.07
N GLU A 298 54.14 -15.88 -6.28
CA GLU A 298 53.69 -16.18 -4.92
C GLU A 298 53.99 -15.05 -3.91
N GLU A 299 55.11 -14.38 -4.08
CA GLU A 299 55.49 -13.22 -3.27
C GLU A 299 54.63 -11.98 -3.63
N LEU A 300 54.34 -11.81 -4.92
CA LEU A 300 53.41 -10.79 -5.41
C LEU A 300 51.98 -11.04 -4.89
N ALA A 301 51.53 -12.29 -4.88
CA ALA A 301 50.21 -12.69 -4.36
C ALA A 301 50.09 -12.37 -2.86
N LYS A 302 51.12 -12.65 -2.05
CA LYS A 302 51.13 -12.30 -0.61
C LYS A 302 51.11 -10.78 -0.38
N GLN A 303 51.78 -9.99 -1.23
CA GLN A 303 51.71 -8.53 -1.17
C GLN A 303 50.34 -7.98 -1.57
N LEU A 304 49.72 -8.56 -2.61
CA LEU A 304 48.38 -8.21 -3.07
C LEU A 304 47.32 -8.51 -2.00
N ILE A 305 47.39 -9.67 -1.34
CA ILE A 305 46.47 -10.04 -0.25
C ILE A 305 46.61 -9.06 0.94
N ARG A 306 47.84 -8.66 1.29
CA ARG A 306 48.07 -7.66 2.36
C ARG A 306 47.56 -6.27 1.98
N ALA A 307 47.76 -5.86 0.72
CA ALA A 307 47.25 -4.60 0.19
C ALA A 307 45.71 -4.60 0.16
N GLU A 308 45.10 -5.71 -0.24
CA GLU A 308 43.65 -5.89 -0.28
C GLU A 308 43.05 -5.88 1.13
N LYS A 309 43.68 -6.54 2.10
CA LYS A 309 43.26 -6.52 3.51
C LYS A 309 43.35 -5.10 4.10
N ARG A 310 44.39 -4.34 3.77
CA ARG A 310 44.53 -2.92 4.14
C ARG A 310 43.45 -2.06 3.49
N ARG A 311 43.14 -2.29 2.21
CA ARG A 311 42.08 -1.60 1.46
C ARG A 311 40.69 -1.89 2.03
N LYS A 312 40.38 -3.16 2.36
CA LYS A 312 39.12 -3.59 2.97
C LYS A 312 38.93 -2.97 4.36
N ASN A 313 40.00 -2.87 5.15
CA ASN A 313 39.97 -2.21 6.45
C ASN A 313 39.79 -0.68 6.32
N ALA A 314 40.46 -0.04 5.37
CA ALA A 314 40.27 1.38 5.08
C ALA A 314 38.84 1.69 4.59
N GLN A 315 38.25 0.79 3.78
CA GLN A 315 36.87 0.90 3.30
C GLN A 315 35.87 0.77 4.45
N LYS A 316 36.03 -0.22 5.34
CA LYS A 316 35.20 -0.34 6.55
C LYS A 316 35.31 0.89 7.46
N ALA A 317 36.51 1.46 7.59
CA ALA A 317 36.72 2.68 8.37
C ALA A 317 36.05 3.91 7.72
N ALA A 318 36.12 4.04 6.40
CA ALA A 318 35.45 5.11 5.66
C ALA A 318 33.92 4.98 5.72
N GLN A 319 33.39 3.75 5.62
CA GLN A 319 31.96 3.45 5.75
C GLN A 319 31.42 3.86 7.13
N LYS A 320 32.12 3.47 8.21
CA LYS A 320 31.77 3.91 9.57
C LYS A 320 31.79 5.42 9.74
N LYS A 321 32.78 6.12 9.14
CA LYS A 321 32.84 7.59 9.17
C LYS A 321 31.69 8.24 8.41
N TYR A 322 31.34 7.72 7.24
CA TYR A 322 30.23 8.21 6.43
C TYR A 322 28.88 8.02 7.13
N GLU A 323 28.65 6.84 7.72
CA GLU A 323 27.44 6.53 8.48
C GLU A 323 27.29 7.43 9.71
N GLN A 324 28.38 7.70 10.44
CA GLN A 324 28.39 8.66 11.54
C GLN A 324 28.06 10.09 11.08
N LEU A 325 28.61 10.53 9.94
CA LEU A 325 28.30 11.83 9.35
C LEU A 325 26.82 11.94 8.94
N LEU A 326 26.29 10.89 8.33
CA LEU A 326 24.89 10.82 7.92
C LEU A 326 23.97 10.86 9.14
N ARG A 327 24.27 10.09 10.18
CA ARG A 327 23.54 10.11 11.46
C ARG A 327 23.56 11.48 12.12
N LYS A 328 24.70 12.18 12.10
CA LYS A 328 24.82 13.56 12.59
C LYS A 328 23.96 14.54 11.78
N LYS A 329 23.98 14.44 10.44
CA LYS A 329 23.14 15.28 9.55
C LYS A 329 21.64 15.03 9.75
N LEU A 330 21.23 13.76 9.85
CA LEU A 330 19.84 13.40 10.14
C LEU A 330 19.40 13.92 11.50
N LYS A 331 20.23 13.74 12.54
CA LYS A 331 19.93 14.26 13.88
C LYS A 331 19.79 15.78 13.88
N ALA A 332 20.70 16.50 13.21
CA ALA A 332 20.63 17.96 13.06
C ALA A 332 19.36 18.42 12.33
N LYS A 333 18.95 17.73 11.27
CA LYS A 333 17.72 18.04 10.52
C LYS A 333 16.46 17.77 11.34
N LEU A 334 16.45 16.70 12.13
CA LEU A 334 15.38 16.37 13.07
C LEU A 334 15.26 17.42 14.17
N THR A 335 16.37 17.81 14.80
CA THR A 335 16.37 18.86 15.82
C THR A 335 15.94 20.20 15.26
N GLN A 336 16.37 20.54 14.04
CA GLN A 336 15.95 21.77 13.38
C GLN A 336 14.43 21.79 13.12
N ARG A 337 13.85 20.67 12.65
CA ARG A 337 12.40 20.55 12.48
C ARG A 337 11.64 20.62 13.80
N LEU A 338 12.14 19.96 14.84
CA LEU A 338 11.54 20.05 16.18
C LEU A 338 11.53 21.50 16.68
N HIS A 339 12.64 22.21 16.55
CA HIS A 339 12.72 23.62 16.94
C HIS A 339 11.83 24.53 16.09
N SER A 340 11.70 24.30 14.78
CA SER A 340 10.79 25.10 13.93
C SER A 340 9.33 24.86 14.32
N THR A 341 8.92 23.61 14.46
CA THR A 341 7.55 23.26 14.88
C THR A 341 7.25 23.76 16.29
N GLN A 342 8.22 23.72 17.21
CA GLN A 342 8.05 24.26 18.55
C GLN A 342 7.91 25.79 18.54
N ARG A 343 8.71 26.50 17.73
CA ARG A 343 8.55 27.95 17.53
C ARG A 343 7.18 28.30 16.93
N GLU A 344 6.72 27.55 15.93
CA GLU A 344 5.39 27.74 15.33
C GLU A 344 4.26 27.52 16.35
N ARG A 345 4.40 26.52 17.23
CA ARG A 345 3.45 26.29 18.33
C ARG A 345 3.48 27.42 19.36
N GLU A 346 4.66 27.91 19.72
CA GLU A 346 4.82 29.02 20.66
C GLU A 346 4.27 30.33 20.10
N THR A 347 4.50 30.63 18.82
CA THR A 347 3.91 31.80 18.16
C THR A 347 2.40 31.68 18.04
N GLY A 348 1.89 30.49 17.65
CA GLY A 348 0.46 30.20 17.62
C GLY A 348 -0.20 30.35 19.00
N ALA A 349 0.42 29.83 20.06
CA ALA A 349 -0.07 29.96 21.43
C ALA A 349 -0.09 31.43 21.90
N LYS A 350 0.95 32.22 21.59
CA LYS A 350 0.97 33.66 21.89
C LYS A 350 -0.14 34.41 21.16
N ALA A 351 -0.38 34.10 19.88
CA ALA A 351 -1.46 34.71 19.11
C ALA A 351 -2.84 34.37 19.69
N LEU A 352 -3.07 33.11 20.07
CA LEU A 352 -4.30 32.69 20.75
C LEU A 352 -4.50 33.39 22.09
N LEU A 353 -3.45 33.49 22.92
CA LEU A 353 -3.53 34.20 24.19
C LEU A 353 -3.83 35.69 24.00
N GLN A 354 -3.23 36.32 22.99
CA GLN A 354 -3.55 37.71 22.63
C GLN A 354 -5.01 37.86 22.22
N TYR A 355 -5.51 36.96 21.39
CA TYR A 355 -6.91 36.94 20.96
C TYR A 355 -7.89 36.72 22.12
N ILE A 356 -7.58 35.80 23.04
CA ILE A 356 -8.37 35.58 24.25
C ILE A 356 -8.34 36.84 25.14
N ALA A 357 -7.19 37.49 25.28
CA ALA A 357 -7.06 38.72 26.06
C ALA A 357 -7.83 39.91 25.43
N THR A 358 -7.96 39.98 24.11
CA THR A 358 -8.81 40.98 23.45
C THR A 358 -10.28 40.70 23.70
N LEU A 359 -10.73 39.45 23.54
CA LEU A 359 -12.11 39.05 23.82
C LEU A 359 -12.49 39.30 25.29
N HIS A 360 -11.59 38.99 26.22
CA HIS A 360 -11.81 39.24 27.65
C HIS A 360 -11.93 40.74 27.95
N ARG A 361 -11.11 41.59 27.32
CA ARG A 361 -11.21 43.05 27.46
C ARG A 361 -12.52 43.59 26.90
N GLU A 362 -12.97 43.09 25.75
CA GLU A 362 -14.27 43.45 25.18
C GLU A 362 -15.44 43.03 26.07
N ARG A 363 -15.37 41.83 26.66
CA ARG A 363 -16.38 41.36 27.60
C ARG A 363 -16.46 42.24 28.84
N LEU A 364 -15.31 42.51 29.49
CA LEU A 364 -15.26 43.41 30.65
C LEU A 364 -15.77 44.82 30.28
N ARG A 365 -15.45 45.31 29.08
CA ARG A 365 -15.97 46.59 28.59
C ARG A 365 -17.49 46.57 28.44
N LYS A 366 -18.07 45.51 27.88
CA LYS A 366 -19.53 45.34 27.78
C LYS A 366 -20.19 45.23 29.15
N GLU A 367 -19.60 44.49 30.08
CA GLU A 367 -20.08 44.39 31.47
C GLU A 367 -20.04 45.75 32.17
N LYS A 368 -18.95 46.52 32.03
CA LYS A 368 -18.85 47.89 32.55
C LYS A 368 -19.89 48.82 31.93
N LEU A 369 -20.04 48.82 30.61
CA LEU A 369 -21.06 49.61 29.92
C LEU A 369 -22.48 49.22 30.36
N SER A 370 -22.71 47.95 30.70
CA SER A 370 -24.03 47.47 31.15
C SER A 370 -24.31 47.81 32.63
N SER A 371 -23.28 48.05 33.44
CA SER A 371 -23.42 48.44 34.84
C SER A 371 -23.40 49.97 35.07
N MET A 372 -23.05 50.76 34.05
CA MET A 372 -23.03 52.21 34.12
C MET A 372 -24.42 52.84 34.07
N GLY A 373 -24.61 53.92 34.83
CA GLY A 373 -25.83 54.72 34.77
C GLY A 373 -25.93 55.56 33.48
N ALA A 374 -27.12 56.04 33.14
CA ALA A 374 -27.37 56.82 31.92
C ALA A 374 -26.48 58.06 31.77
N SER A 375 -26.15 58.73 32.88
CA SER A 375 -25.26 59.90 32.91
C SER A 375 -23.80 59.54 32.59
N GLU A 376 -23.34 58.38 33.07
CA GLU A 376 -21.96 57.92 32.86
C GLU A 376 -21.77 57.40 31.42
N LEU A 377 -22.78 56.71 30.87
CA LEU A 377 -22.80 56.27 29.48
C LEU A 377 -22.73 57.46 28.50
N ALA A 378 -23.44 58.55 28.79
CA ALA A 378 -23.41 59.76 27.99
C ALA A 378 -22.01 60.42 28.00
N SER A 379 -21.34 60.49 29.16
CA SER A 379 -19.98 61.01 29.28
C SER A 379 -18.94 60.14 28.56
N GLU A 380 -19.02 58.80 28.70
CA GLU A 380 -18.10 57.88 28.03
C GLU A 380 -18.28 57.90 26.50
N TYR A 381 -19.51 58.11 26.00
CA TYR A 381 -19.81 58.30 24.58
C TYR A 381 -19.26 59.63 24.00
N VAL A 382 -19.40 60.73 24.76
CA VAL A 382 -18.86 62.04 24.39
C VAL A 382 -17.34 61.98 24.29
N LYS A 383 -16.69 61.30 25.25
CA LYS A 383 -15.24 61.10 25.28
C LYS A 383 -14.75 60.22 24.12
N GLU A 384 -15.46 59.14 23.78
CA GLU A 384 -15.08 58.23 22.70
C GLU A 384 -15.22 58.86 21.31
N ARG A 385 -16.20 59.75 21.11
CA ARG A 385 -16.37 60.50 19.84
C ARG A 385 -15.58 61.81 19.78
N GLY A 386 -14.81 62.15 20.82
CA GLY A 386 -14.08 63.41 20.89
C GLY A 386 -14.99 64.65 20.85
N LEU A 387 -16.23 64.51 21.33
CA LEU A 387 -17.18 65.61 21.41
C LEU A 387 -16.84 66.49 22.63
N PRO A 388 -17.07 67.81 22.57
CA PRO A 388 -16.80 68.69 23.69
C PRO A 388 -17.74 68.36 24.86
N ASP A 389 -17.16 68.20 26.04
CA ASP A 389 -17.86 67.90 27.29
C ASP A 389 -18.96 68.92 27.60
N GLU A 390 -20.00 68.53 28.33
CA GLU A 390 -21.13 69.42 28.67
C GLU A 390 -20.66 70.70 29.37
N GLU A 391 -19.63 70.61 30.20
CA GLU A 391 -19.01 71.76 30.87
C GLU A 391 -18.33 72.70 29.87
N SER A 392 -17.60 72.15 28.89
CA SER A 392 -16.96 72.94 27.81
C SER A 392 -18.00 73.63 26.92
N MET A 393 -19.12 72.96 26.66
CA MET A 393 -20.26 73.54 25.92
C MET A 393 -20.92 74.67 26.71
N LYS A 394 -21.17 74.48 28.02
CA LYS A 394 -21.72 75.51 28.92
C LYS A 394 -20.81 76.74 29.00
N GLU A 395 -19.50 76.52 29.14
CA GLU A 395 -18.51 77.61 29.18
C GLU A 395 -18.49 78.41 27.87
N LYS A 396 -18.52 77.73 26.71
CA LYS A 396 -18.62 78.41 25.41
C LYS A 396 -19.92 79.18 25.25
N LEU A 397 -21.03 78.70 25.80
CA LEU A 397 -22.34 79.35 25.73
C LEU A 397 -22.40 80.60 26.63
N LEU A 398 -21.86 80.51 27.85
CA LEU A 398 -21.66 81.65 28.76
C LEU A 398 -20.80 82.73 28.12
N ARG A 399 -19.66 82.35 27.54
CA ARG A 399 -18.76 83.28 26.84
C ARG A 399 -19.45 83.98 25.65
N ARG A 400 -20.35 83.27 24.96
CA ARG A 400 -21.15 83.81 23.85
C ARG A 400 -22.27 84.74 24.34
N GLN A 401 -22.86 84.48 25.51
CA GLN A 401 -23.81 85.39 26.15
C GLN A 401 -23.14 86.67 26.67
N GLU A 402 -21.96 86.56 27.29
CA GLU A 402 -21.17 87.72 27.71
C GLU A 402 -20.80 88.64 26.53
N LEU A 403 -20.39 88.05 25.40
CA LEU A 403 -20.10 88.81 24.18
C LEU A 403 -21.33 89.53 23.61
N LYS A 404 -22.52 88.90 23.67
CA LYS A 404 -23.79 89.53 23.24
C LYS A 404 -24.25 90.65 24.17
N LEU A 405 -23.97 90.55 25.47
CA LEU A 405 -24.25 91.62 26.44
C LEU A 405 -23.31 92.80 26.22
N ARG A 406 -22.04 92.55 25.90
CA ARG A 406 -21.05 93.59 25.57
C ARG A 406 -21.29 94.28 24.23
N SER A 407 -21.96 93.64 23.27
CA SER A 407 -22.31 94.25 21.97
C SER A 407 -23.66 94.97 21.96
N ARG A 408 -24.34 95.07 23.12
CA ARG A 408 -25.62 95.76 23.31
C ARG A 408 -25.50 97.04 24.14
N VAL A 409 -24.28 97.41 24.50
CA VAL A 409 -23.87 98.71 25.06
C VAL A 409 -23.13 99.44 23.95
#